data_AF-V9XQK2-F1
#
_entry.id   AF-V9XQK2-F1
#
_cell.length_a   1.000
_cell.length_b   1.000
_cell.length_c   1.000
_cell.angle_alpha   90.00
_cell.angle_beta   90.00
_cell.angle_gamma   90.00
#
_symmetry.space_group_name_H-M   'P 1'
#
loop_
_entity.id
_entity.type
_entity.pdbx_description
1 polymer ?
#
loop_
_entity_poly.entity_id
_entity_poly.type
_entity_poly.pdbx_seq_one_letter_code
_entity_poly.pdbx_strand_id
1 'polypeptide(L)'
;MTSMYATRTQVQQELSNLCAKVGVTTEGTAPALLNTTAADPRAALAQLRDALKATIYRERTAADGAEESFITVLDAIDRTVTIKIRRPLT
;
A
#
# COMPACT_ATOMS: atom_id res chain seq x y z
N MET A 1 -21.71 20.44 -2.79
CA MET A 1 -20.33 20.65 -2.28
C MET A 1 -19.52 19.43 -2.68
N THR A 2 -18.74 19.55 -3.74
CA THR A 2 -17.88 18.48 -4.25
C THR A 2 -16.82 18.18 -3.21
N SER A 3 -16.80 16.95 -2.68
CA SER A 3 -15.86 16.54 -1.65
C SER A 3 -14.44 16.86 -2.09
N MET A 4 -13.76 17.75 -1.36
CA MET A 4 -12.40 18.22 -1.65
C MET A 4 -11.34 17.12 -1.47
N TYR A 5 -11.76 15.96 -0.93
CA TYR A 5 -10.91 14.80 -0.63
C TYR A 5 -11.34 13.58 -1.45
N ALA A 6 -10.33 12.80 -1.86
CA ALA A 6 -10.52 11.52 -2.54
C ALA A 6 -11.46 10.60 -1.74
N THR A 7 -12.32 9.87 -2.44
CA THR A 7 -13.10 8.79 -1.85
C THR A 7 -12.20 7.62 -1.44
N ARG A 8 -12.67 6.71 -0.59
CA ARG A 8 -11.89 5.52 -0.21
C ARG A 8 -11.50 4.67 -1.43
N THR A 9 -12.39 4.54 -2.40
CA THR A 9 -12.15 3.81 -3.65
C THR A 9 -11.04 4.47 -4.47
N GLN A 10 -11.00 5.81 -4.54
CA GLN A 10 -9.92 6.53 -5.22
C GLN A 10 -8.57 6.33 -4.51
N VAL A 11 -8.54 6.43 -3.17
CA VAL A 11 -7.33 6.15 -2.38
C VAL A 11 -6.84 4.71 -2.61
N GLN A 12 -7.74 3.73 -2.59
CA GLN A 12 -7.39 2.34 -2.87
C GLN A 12 -6.84 2.16 -4.29
N GLN A 13 -7.43 2.81 -5.28
CA GLN A 13 -6.96 2.75 -6.65
C GLN A 13 -5.57 3.38 -6.80
N GLU A 14 -5.34 4.53 -6.17
CA GLU A 14 -4.03 5.20 -6.18
C GLU A 14 -2.95 4.35 -5.52
N LEU A 15 -3.24 3.76 -4.35
CA LEU A 15 -2.32 2.87 -3.66
C LEU A 15 -2.09 1.56 -4.42
N SER A 16 -3.12 1.00 -5.06
CA SER A 16 -2.96 -0.18 -5.93
C SER A 16 -2.09 0.13 -7.16
N ASN A 17 -2.27 1.31 -7.78
CA ASN A 17 -1.42 1.78 -8.87
C ASN A 17 0.03 1.99 -8.41
N LEU A 18 0.24 2.46 -7.17
CA LEU A 18 1.57 2.59 -6.58
C LEU A 18 2.22 1.21 -6.36
N CYS A 19 1.45 0.22 -5.88
CA CYS A 19 1.90 -1.16 -5.75
C CYS A 19 2.33 -1.74 -7.10
N ALA A 20 1.51 -1.55 -8.14
CA ALA A 20 1.85 -2.03 -9.48
C ALA A 20 3.16 -1.42 -10.03
N LYS A 21 3.44 -0.14 -9.73
CA LYS A 21 4.69 0.53 -10.15
C LYS A 21 5.95 -0.06 -9.53
N VAL A 22 5.84 -0.67 -8.34
CA VAL A 22 6.98 -1.29 -7.64
C VAL A 22 7.01 -2.82 -7.82
N GLY A 23 6.28 -3.36 -8.80
CA GLY A 23 6.25 -4.79 -9.08
C GLY A 23 5.50 -5.62 -8.04
N VAL A 24 4.59 -5.01 -7.29
CA VAL A 24 3.74 -5.68 -6.31
C VAL A 24 2.35 -5.92 -6.91
N THR A 25 1.89 -7.17 -6.88
CA THR A 25 0.59 -7.58 -7.46
C THR A 25 -0.52 -7.46 -6.41
N THR A 26 -1.59 -6.71 -6.70
CA THR A 26 -2.75 -6.62 -5.82
C THR A 26 -3.71 -7.78 -6.06
N GLU A 27 -4.02 -8.57 -5.03
CA GLU A 27 -4.89 -9.76 -5.11
C GLU A 27 -6.31 -9.48 -4.59
N GLY A 28 -6.47 -8.48 -3.73
CA GLY A 28 -7.77 -8.13 -3.20
C GLY A 28 -7.72 -6.88 -2.33
N THR A 29 -8.83 -6.14 -2.34
CA THR A 29 -8.97 -4.90 -1.58
C THR A 29 -10.14 -4.99 -0.62
N ALA A 30 -9.86 -4.82 0.67
CA ALA A 30 -10.85 -4.51 1.69
C ALA A 30 -10.75 -3.01 2.06
N PRO A 31 -11.78 -2.38 2.65
CA PRO A 31 -11.87 -0.92 2.82
C PRO A 31 -10.64 -0.23 3.45
N ALA A 32 -9.85 -0.93 4.26
CA ALA A 32 -8.63 -0.43 4.89
C ALA A 32 -7.41 -1.35 4.68
N LEU A 33 -7.48 -2.31 3.76
CA LEU A 33 -6.44 -3.31 3.53
C LEU A 33 -6.30 -3.63 2.04
N LEU A 34 -5.09 -3.50 1.50
CA LEU A 34 -4.71 -4.06 0.21
C LEU A 34 -3.89 -5.33 0.48
N ASN A 35 -4.39 -6.47 0.02
CA ASN A 35 -3.60 -7.70 -0.02
C ASN A 35 -2.83 -7.74 -1.32
N THR A 36 -1.52 -7.92 -1.19
CA THR A 36 -0.59 -7.91 -2.31
C THR A 36 0.45 -9.00 -2.18
N THR A 37 1.06 -9.37 -3.31
CA THR A 37 2.14 -10.35 -3.36
C THR A 37 3.36 -9.85 -4.11
N ALA A 38 4.54 -10.30 -3.64
CA ALA A 38 5.83 -10.05 -4.26
C ALA A 38 6.80 -11.20 -3.94
N ALA A 39 7.73 -11.50 -4.83
CA ALA A 39 8.74 -12.54 -4.63
C ALA A 39 9.62 -12.27 -3.40
N ASP A 40 9.99 -11.00 -3.19
CA ASP A 40 10.70 -10.51 -2.02
C ASP A 40 9.87 -9.40 -1.31
N PRO A 41 9.14 -9.75 -0.23
CA PRO A 41 8.34 -8.79 0.52
C PRO A 41 9.16 -7.62 1.11
N ARG A 42 10.42 -7.86 1.51
CA ARG A 42 11.26 -6.81 2.10
C ARG A 42 11.71 -5.81 1.05
N ALA A 43 12.17 -6.30 -0.11
CA ALA A 43 12.55 -5.43 -1.22
C ALA A 43 11.35 -4.63 -1.71
N ALA A 44 10.18 -5.27 -1.85
CA ALA A 44 8.94 -4.61 -2.22
C ALA A 44 8.52 -3.52 -1.22
N LEU A 45 8.63 -3.78 0.09
CA LEU A 45 8.38 -2.78 1.12
C LEU A 45 9.32 -1.58 0.98
N ALA A 46 10.62 -1.81 0.76
CA ALA A 46 11.59 -0.72 0.58
C ALA A 46 11.24 0.15 -0.63
N GLN A 47 10.85 -0.47 -1.76
CA GLN A 47 10.43 0.25 -2.97
C GLN A 47 9.13 1.02 -2.76
N LEU A 48 8.14 0.45 -2.06
CA LEU A 48 6.91 1.15 -1.69
C LEU A 48 7.19 2.38 -0.83
N ARG A 49 8.05 2.25 0.18
CA ARG A 49 8.44 3.37 1.05
C ARG A 49 9.08 4.50 0.26
N ASP A 50 9.93 4.17 -0.71
CA ASP A 50 10.54 5.19 -1.56
C ASP A 50 9.52 5.87 -2.48
N ALA A 51 8.65 5.08 -3.12
CA ALA A 51 7.59 5.59 -3.99
C ALA A 51 6.59 6.49 -3.23
N LEU A 52 6.29 6.18 -1.96
CA LEU A 52 5.41 6.97 -1.10
C LEU A 52 5.93 8.38 -0.81
N LYS A 53 7.25 8.60 -0.81
CA LYS A 53 7.84 9.94 -0.58
C LYS A 53 7.43 10.97 -1.62
N ALA A 54 7.07 10.51 -2.83
CA ALA A 54 6.58 11.36 -3.92
C ALA A 54 5.06 11.58 -3.88
N THR A 55 4.38 11.16 -2.81
CA THR A 55 2.91 11.21 -2.68
C THR A 55 2.47 12.04 -1.48
N ILE A 56 1.16 12.25 -1.36
CA ILE A 56 0.53 12.87 -0.18
C ILE A 56 0.37 11.91 1.01
N TYR A 57 0.60 10.61 0.80
CA TYR A 57 0.39 9.58 1.81
C TYR A 57 1.51 9.58 2.84
N ARG A 58 1.16 9.55 4.12
CA ARG A 58 2.15 9.54 5.22
C ARG A 58 2.31 8.13 5.76
N GLU A 59 3.54 7.64 5.84
CA GLU A 59 3.84 6.39 6.53
C GLU A 59 3.52 6.52 8.03
N ARG A 60 2.70 5.61 8.54
CA ARG A 60 2.35 5.51 9.97
C ARG A 60 3.14 4.41 10.67
N THR A 61 3.24 3.25 10.03
CA THR A 61 4.03 2.12 10.53
C THR A 61 4.41 1.21 9.37
N ALA A 62 5.52 0.52 9.50
CA ALA A 62 5.97 -0.49 8.56
C ALA A 62 6.68 -1.61 9.33
N ALA A 63 6.51 -2.85 8.88
CA ALA A 63 7.27 -3.99 9.37
C ALA A 63 7.78 -4.81 8.19
N ASP A 64 9.08 -5.07 8.21
CA ASP A 64 9.71 -5.97 7.26
C ASP A 64 9.72 -7.41 7.79
N GLY A 65 9.60 -8.36 6.89
CA GLY A 65 9.67 -9.79 7.18
C GLY A 65 9.88 -10.60 5.91
N ALA A 66 10.51 -11.76 6.06
CA ALA A 66 10.91 -12.59 4.92
C ALA A 66 9.72 -13.22 4.18
N GLU A 67 8.69 -13.64 4.91
CA GLU A 67 7.46 -14.22 4.35
C GLU A 67 6.37 -13.17 4.16
N GLU A 68 6.38 -12.14 5.00
CA GLU A 68 5.35 -11.13 5.06
C GLU A 68 5.93 -9.80 5.50
N SER A 69 5.55 -8.74 4.80
CA SER A 69 5.87 -7.36 5.13
C SER A 69 4.59 -6.52 5.05
N PHE A 70 4.51 -5.43 5.80
CA PHE A 70 3.39 -4.50 5.68
C PHE A 70 3.80 -3.05 5.86
N ILE A 71 3.00 -2.18 5.27
CA ILE A 71 3.06 -0.73 5.51
C ILE A 71 1.65 -0.19 5.71
N THR A 72 1.49 0.63 6.73
CA THR A 72 0.26 1.35 6.99
C THR A 72 0.50 2.82 6.70
N VAL A 73 -0.38 3.40 5.87
CA VAL A 73 -0.32 4.80 5.46
C VAL A 73 -1.57 5.55 5.89
N LEU A 74 -1.42 6.87 6.05
CA LEU A 74 -2.51 7.83 6.26
C LEU A 74 -2.72 8.64 4.98
N ASP A 75 -3.97 8.83 4.60
CA ASP A 75 -4.34 9.77 3.54
C ASP A 75 -4.49 11.21 4.05
N ALA A 76 -4.94 12.11 3.17
CA ALA A 76 -5.08 13.54 3.48
C ALA A 76 -6.05 13.88 4.62
N ILE A 77 -6.94 12.95 5.01
CA ILE A 77 -7.89 13.13 6.13
C ILE A 77 -7.67 12.09 7.23
N ASP A 78 -6.45 11.55 7.33
CA ASP A 78 -6.02 10.58 8.34
C ASP A 78 -6.79 9.25 8.36
N ARG A 79 -7.37 8.85 7.21
CA ARG A 79 -7.85 7.47 7.05
C ARG A 79 -6.66 6.55 6.88
N THR A 80 -6.72 5.44 7.57
CA THR A 80 -5.67 4.43 7.56
C THR A 80 -5.91 3.39 6.47
N VAL A 81 -4.87 3.08 5.71
CA VAL A 81 -4.86 1.96 4.76
C VAL A 81 -3.59 1.15 4.98
N THR A 82 -3.74 -0.17 5.13
CA THR A 82 -2.61 -1.09 5.24
C THR A 82 -2.39 -1.81 3.92
N ILE A 83 -1.17 -1.79 3.42
CA ILE A 83 -0.72 -2.61 2.30
C ILE A 83 0.05 -3.79 2.90
N LYS A 84 -0.48 -4.98 2.69
CA LYS A 84 0.09 -6.23 3.17
C LYS A 84 0.73 -6.96 1.99
N ILE A 85 2.03 -7.22 2.08
CA ILE A 85 2.84 -7.84 1.03
C ILE A 85 3.22 -9.22 1.51
N ARG A 86 2.74 -10.25 0.82
CA ARG A 86 3.05 -11.64 1.15
C ARG A 86 3.93 -12.24 0.07
N ARG A 87 4.76 -13.20 0.46
CA ARG A 87 5.38 -14.08 -0.53
C ARG A 87 4.27 -14.95 -1.14
N PRO A 88 4.20 -15.10 -2.47
CA PRO A 88 3.24 -16.02 -3.09
C PRO A 88 3.52 -17.46 -2.63
N LEU A 89 2.45 -18.20 -2.36
CA LEU A 89 2.52 -19.64 -2.12
C LEU A 89 2.71 -20.33 -3.47
N THR A 90 3.96 -20.59 -3.84
CA THR A 90 4.30 -21.47 -4.98
C THR A 90 4.10 -22.93 -4.62
#